data_AF-A0A7C3V8J1-F1
#
_entry.id   AF-A0A7C3V8J1-F1
#
_cell.length_a   1.000
_cell.length_b   1.000
_cell.length_c   1.000
_cell.angle_alpha   90.00
_cell.angle_beta   90.00
_cell.angle_gamma   90.00
#
_symmetry.space_group_name_H-M   'P 1'
#
loop_
_entity.id
_entity.type
_entity.pdbx_description
1 polymer ?
#
loop_
_entity_poly.entity_id
_entity_poly.type
_entity_poly.pdbx_seq_one_letter_code
_entity_poly.pdbx_strand_id
1 'polypeptide(L)'
;MTKVFGQQLHLSHITVKHLKSLGITTKQEIATFLFPDISRLAEPFRIPEMGRACDFLLRSIRKCQPVFIFADGDTDGITGAAMLVHFFSRIGVEYDIRLNHRLEEYEIEPDFIDRVRALGYGLLVTVDTGTGSHEALRHCEESGFPAIVIDHHLSQRCCKSENVVILNPAVSG
;
A
#
# COMPACT_ATOMS: atom_id res chain seq x y z
N MET A 1 17.64 -27.96 25.90
CA MET A 1 16.44 -27.50 25.15
C MET A 1 16.72 -27.10 23.68
N THR A 2 17.80 -27.53 23.03
CA THR A 2 18.06 -27.19 21.60
C THR A 2 17.98 -28.43 20.68
N LYS A 3 18.31 -29.62 21.20
CA LYS A 3 18.29 -30.89 20.44
C LYS A 3 16.90 -31.46 20.16
N VAL A 4 15.92 -31.22 21.04
CA VAL A 4 14.58 -31.84 20.94
C VAL A 4 13.71 -31.16 19.85
N PHE A 5 13.96 -29.89 19.54
CA PHE A 5 13.07 -29.08 18.71
C PHE A 5 13.37 -29.12 17.21
N GLY A 6 14.64 -29.26 16.83
CA GLY A 6 15.02 -29.46 15.42
C GLY A 6 14.49 -30.78 14.85
N GLN A 7 14.26 -31.80 15.67
CA GLN A 7 13.85 -33.13 15.19
C GLN A 7 12.38 -33.22 14.76
N GLN A 8 11.45 -32.45 15.35
CA GLN A 8 10.02 -32.50 14.98
C GLN A 8 9.67 -31.69 13.73
N LEU A 9 10.51 -30.71 13.36
CA LEU A 9 10.37 -29.90 12.15
C LEU A 9 11.51 -30.15 11.16
N HIS A 10 12.36 -31.15 11.42
CA HIS A 10 13.59 -31.44 10.68
C HIS A 10 14.51 -30.22 10.43
N LEU A 11 14.50 -29.25 11.35
CA LEU A 11 15.29 -28.03 11.23
C LEU A 11 16.72 -28.25 11.72
N SER A 12 17.67 -27.72 10.94
CA SER A 12 19.08 -27.72 11.34
C SER A 12 19.30 -26.89 12.61
N HIS A 13 20.37 -27.22 13.35
CA HIS A 13 20.77 -26.44 14.52
C HIS A 13 21.04 -24.95 14.19
N ILE A 14 21.56 -24.67 12.99
CA ILE A 14 21.85 -23.30 12.52
C ILE A 14 20.54 -22.53 12.33
N THR A 15 19.54 -23.15 11.71
CA THR A 15 18.21 -22.55 11.50
C THR A 15 17.57 -22.17 12.84
N VAL A 16 17.56 -23.08 13.82
CA VAL A 16 17.00 -22.80 15.15
C VAL A 16 17.76 -21.69 15.87
N LYS A 17 19.10 -21.64 15.75
CA LYS A 17 19.91 -20.58 16.35
C LYS A 17 19.61 -19.22 15.72
N HIS A 18 19.45 -19.15 14.39
CA HIS A 18 19.13 -17.91 13.70
C HIS A 18 17.72 -17.40 14.04
N LEU A 19 16.71 -18.27 14.05
CA LEU A 19 15.34 -17.89 14.45
C LEU A 19 15.31 -17.30 15.87
N LYS A 20 16.06 -17.89 16.81
CA LYS A 20 16.19 -17.34 18.16
C LYS A 20 16.84 -15.95 18.18
N SER A 21 17.81 -15.67 17.31
CA SER A 21 18.40 -14.32 17.20
C SER A 21 17.43 -13.27 16.66
N LEU A 22 16.38 -13.70 15.96
CA LEU A 22 15.27 -12.85 15.51
C LEU A 22 14.15 -12.70 16.57
N GLY A 23 14.34 -13.24 17.78
CA GLY A 23 13.33 -13.22 18.85
C GLY A 23 12.26 -14.31 18.74
N ILE A 24 12.34 -15.20 17.74
CA ILE A 24 11.40 -16.30 17.52
C ILE A 24 11.88 -17.50 18.35
N THR A 25 11.24 -17.73 19.49
CA THR A 25 11.77 -18.65 20.52
C THR A 25 10.85 -19.84 20.80
N THR A 26 9.56 -19.71 20.51
CA THR A 26 8.57 -20.77 20.76
C THR A 26 8.31 -21.62 19.52
N LYS A 27 7.82 -22.86 19.73
CA LYS A 27 7.45 -23.75 18.63
C LYS A 27 6.37 -23.14 17.72
N GLN A 28 5.42 -22.42 18.32
CA GLN A 28 4.31 -21.79 17.59
C GLN A 28 4.80 -20.63 16.72
N GLU A 29 5.69 -19.78 17.24
CA GLU A 29 6.31 -18.69 16.47
C GLU A 29 7.12 -19.24 15.30
N ILE A 30 7.95 -20.28 15.53
CA ILE A 30 8.74 -20.92 14.47
C ILE A 30 7.84 -21.49 13.37
N ALA A 31 6.78 -22.22 13.76
CA ALA A 31 5.84 -22.79 12.80
C ALA A 31 5.10 -21.70 12.01
N THR A 32 4.74 -20.59 12.66
CA THR A 32 4.03 -19.47 12.02
C THR A 32 4.93 -18.71 11.05
N PHE A 33 6.20 -18.53 11.39
CA PHE A 33 7.18 -17.83 10.56
C PHE A 33 7.59 -18.64 9.33
N LEU A 34 7.86 -19.95 9.49
CA LEU A 34 8.33 -20.81 8.39
C LEU A 34 7.21 -21.34 7.50
N PHE A 35 5.99 -21.47 8.04
CA PHE A 35 4.82 -21.98 7.34
C PHE A 35 3.67 -20.98 7.47
N PRO A 36 3.80 -19.79 6.84
CA PRO A 36 2.73 -18.80 6.85
C PRO A 36 1.50 -19.37 6.11
N ASP A 37 0.33 -18.94 6.56
CA ASP A 37 -0.96 -19.31 5.98
C ASP A 37 -1.74 -18.03 5.70
N ILE A 38 -2.40 -17.95 4.54
CA ILE A 38 -3.25 -16.83 4.16
C ILE A 38 -4.36 -16.61 5.19
N SER A 39 -4.85 -17.67 5.84
CA SER A 39 -5.84 -17.61 6.92
C SER A 39 -5.35 -16.84 8.15
N ARG A 40 -4.06 -16.52 8.24
CA ARG A 40 -3.43 -15.80 9.35
C ARG A 40 -3.02 -14.37 8.99
N LEU A 41 -3.41 -13.88 7.82
CA LEU A 41 -3.24 -12.47 7.47
C LEU A 41 -3.91 -11.58 8.52
N ALA A 42 -3.31 -10.43 8.78
CA ALA A 42 -3.91 -9.43 9.64
C ALA A 42 -5.23 -8.92 9.03
N GLU A 43 -6.16 -8.53 9.90
CA GLU A 43 -7.41 -7.89 9.48
C GLU A 43 -7.05 -6.60 8.73
N PRO A 44 -7.47 -6.40 7.46
CA PRO A 44 -7.07 -5.24 6.66
C PRO A 44 -7.41 -3.91 7.32
N PHE A 45 -8.51 -3.85 8.08
CA PHE A 45 -8.94 -2.67 8.82
C PHE A 45 -8.04 -2.30 10.02
N ARG A 46 -7.01 -3.10 10.32
CA ARG A 46 -5.93 -2.71 11.25
C ARG A 46 -4.94 -1.74 10.63
N ILE A 47 -4.88 -1.63 9.30
CA ILE A 47 -4.10 -0.59 8.63
C ILE A 47 -4.79 0.75 8.91
N PRO A 48 -4.07 1.78 9.42
CA PRO A 48 -4.66 3.08 9.66
C PRO A 48 -5.38 3.62 8.43
N GLU A 49 -6.47 4.34 8.65
CA GLU A 49 -7.27 4.99 7.60
C GLU A 49 -7.96 4.05 6.59
N MET A 50 -7.85 2.72 6.72
CA MET A 50 -8.48 1.76 5.80
C MET A 50 -9.97 2.02 5.59
N GLY A 51 -10.73 2.22 6.68
CA GLY A 51 -12.16 2.56 6.59
C GLY A 51 -12.41 3.87 5.86
N ARG A 52 -11.62 4.92 6.16
CA ARG A 52 -11.73 6.23 5.51
C ARG A 52 -11.42 6.13 4.02
N ALA A 53 -10.42 5.36 3.61
CA ALA A 53 -10.07 5.16 2.21
C ALA A 53 -11.18 4.44 1.44
N CYS A 54 -11.78 3.39 2.01
CA CYS A 54 -12.93 2.72 1.41
C CYS A 54 -14.10 3.68 1.19
N ASP A 55 -14.48 4.45 2.21
CA ASP A 55 -15.55 5.44 2.10
C ASP A 55 -15.21 6.54 1.08
N PHE A 56 -13.95 6.97 1.06
CA PHE A 56 -13.44 7.98 0.13
C PHE A 56 -13.55 7.51 -1.32
N LEU A 57 -13.05 6.31 -1.60
CA LEU A 57 -13.13 5.68 -2.92
C LEU A 57 -14.58 5.52 -3.37
N LEU A 58 -15.45 4.99 -2.49
CA LEU A 58 -16.87 4.82 -2.79
C LEU A 58 -17.57 6.14 -3.10
N ARG A 59 -17.22 7.25 -2.42
CA ARG A 59 -17.75 8.58 -2.73
C ARG A 59 -17.32 9.04 -4.12
N SER A 60 -16.06 8.87 -4.51
CA SER A 60 -15.57 9.24 -5.85
C SER A 60 -16.24 8.42 -6.96
N ILE A 61 -16.37 7.10 -6.75
CA ILE A 61 -17.06 6.20 -7.68
C ILE A 61 -18.54 6.63 -7.87
N ARG A 62 -19.25 6.95 -6.78
CA ARG A 62 -20.66 7.40 -6.85
C ARG A 62 -20.84 8.73 -7.59
N LYS A 63 -19.80 9.55 -7.66
CA LYS A 63 -19.79 10.79 -8.45
C LYS A 63 -19.44 10.57 -9.92
N CYS A 64 -19.24 9.31 -10.34
CA CYS A 64 -18.81 8.93 -11.69
C CYS A 64 -17.53 9.67 -12.13
N GLN A 65 -16.61 9.92 -11.20
CA GLN A 65 -15.35 10.57 -11.51
C GLN A 65 -14.32 9.53 -11.99
N PRO A 66 -13.64 9.76 -13.13
CA PRO A 66 -12.62 8.84 -13.61
C PRO A 66 -11.40 8.86 -12.67
N VAL A 67 -10.77 7.69 -12.52
CA VAL A 67 -9.66 7.46 -11.59
C VAL A 67 -8.34 7.43 -12.33
N PHE A 68 -7.34 8.18 -11.85
CA PHE A 68 -5.97 8.06 -12.34
C PHE A 68 -5.16 7.21 -11.36
N ILE A 69 -4.54 6.14 -11.85
CA ILE A 69 -3.67 5.27 -11.06
C ILE A 69 -2.21 5.62 -11.38
N PHE A 70 -1.43 5.91 -10.35
CA PHE A 70 0.03 6.07 -10.46
C PHE A 70 0.70 4.96 -9.65
N ALA A 71 1.50 4.12 -10.28
CA ALA A 71 2.11 2.98 -9.58
C ALA A 71 3.61 2.87 -9.82
N ASP A 72 4.31 2.27 -8.85
CA ASP A 72 5.69 1.89 -9.06
C ASP A 72 5.83 0.85 -10.19
N GLY A 73 6.91 0.96 -10.96
CA GLY A 73 7.20 0.16 -12.13
C GLY A 73 7.90 -1.16 -11.81
N ASP A 74 7.93 -1.56 -10.54
CA ASP A 74 8.44 -2.85 -10.10
C ASP A 74 7.33 -3.91 -10.00
N THR A 75 7.65 -5.08 -9.43
CA THR A 75 6.67 -6.18 -9.37
C THR A 75 5.52 -5.90 -8.39
N ASP A 76 5.77 -5.23 -7.28
CA ASP A 76 4.74 -4.97 -6.27
C ASP A 76 3.78 -3.87 -6.78
N GLY A 77 4.33 -2.73 -7.22
CA GLY A 77 3.56 -1.65 -7.83
C GLY A 77 2.70 -2.10 -9.02
N ILE A 78 3.27 -2.87 -9.96
CA ILE A 78 2.52 -3.41 -11.12
C ILE A 78 1.41 -4.36 -10.67
N THR A 79 1.69 -5.24 -9.70
CA THR A 79 0.69 -6.21 -9.23
C THR A 79 -0.46 -5.52 -8.50
N GLY A 80 -0.16 -4.56 -7.62
CA GLY A 80 -1.17 -3.77 -6.92
C GLY A 80 -2.02 -2.94 -7.88
N ALA A 81 -1.40 -2.30 -8.87
CA ALA A 81 -2.10 -1.60 -9.94
C ALA A 81 -3.02 -2.54 -10.74
N ALA A 82 -2.54 -3.72 -11.11
CA ALA A 82 -3.34 -4.71 -11.84
C ALA A 82 -4.59 -5.14 -11.05
N MET A 83 -4.48 -5.24 -9.72
CA MET A 83 -5.63 -5.52 -8.84
C MET A 83 -6.68 -4.40 -8.89
N LEU A 84 -6.26 -3.13 -8.84
CA LEU A 84 -7.16 -1.98 -8.95
C LEU A 84 -7.81 -1.90 -10.34
N VAL A 85 -7.01 -2.07 -11.39
CA VAL A 85 -7.48 -2.13 -12.79
C VAL A 85 -8.54 -3.22 -12.95
N HIS A 86 -8.29 -4.42 -12.42
CA HIS A 86 -9.26 -5.51 -12.44
C HIS A 86 -10.54 -5.14 -11.70
N PHE A 87 -10.44 -4.55 -10.51
CA PHE A 87 -11.57 -4.10 -9.72
C PHE A 87 -12.40 -3.04 -10.46
N PHE A 88 -11.80 -1.94 -10.91
CA PHE A 88 -12.49 -0.85 -11.61
C PHE A 88 -13.15 -1.31 -12.91
N SER A 89 -12.47 -2.15 -13.69
CA SER A 89 -13.05 -2.75 -14.91
C SER A 89 -14.31 -3.56 -14.61
N ARG A 90 -14.34 -4.28 -13.49
CA ARG A 90 -15.48 -5.13 -13.09
C ARG A 90 -16.69 -4.33 -12.64
N ILE A 91 -16.49 -3.11 -12.12
CA ILE A 91 -17.56 -2.23 -11.64
C ILE A 91 -17.89 -1.08 -12.61
N GLY A 92 -17.22 -1.01 -13.77
CA GLY A 92 -17.49 -0.02 -14.81
C GLY A 92 -17.02 1.39 -14.48
N VAL A 93 -15.97 1.53 -13.67
CA VAL A 93 -15.33 2.83 -13.38
C VAL A 93 -14.30 3.11 -14.46
N GLU A 94 -14.34 4.30 -15.04
CA GLU A 94 -13.31 4.77 -15.98
C GLU A 94 -11.99 5.03 -15.23
N TYR A 95 -10.88 4.58 -15.80
CA TYR A 95 -9.56 4.79 -15.24
C TYR A 95 -8.48 4.93 -16.31
N ASP A 96 -7.40 5.60 -15.95
CA ASP A 96 -6.10 5.50 -16.63
C ASP A 96 -5.02 5.09 -15.62
N ILE A 97 -3.90 4.60 -16.15
CA ILE A 97 -2.75 4.21 -15.36
C ILE A 97 -1.45 4.73 -15.95
N ARG A 98 -0.57 5.23 -15.06
CA ARG A 98 0.85 5.45 -15.35
C ARG A 98 1.69 4.60 -14.41
N LEU A 99 2.54 3.77 -14.98
CA LEU A 99 3.65 3.15 -14.26
C LEU A 99 4.82 4.13 -14.29
N ASN A 100 5.46 4.38 -13.15
CA ASN A 100 6.72 5.10 -13.17
C ASN A 100 7.78 4.27 -13.93
N HIS A 101 8.75 4.93 -14.53
CA HIS A 101 9.89 4.24 -15.09
C HIS A 101 11.01 4.25 -14.05
N ARG A 102 11.77 3.15 -13.90
CA ARG A 102 12.85 3.06 -12.89
C ARG A 102 13.97 4.11 -13.03
N LEU A 103 14.00 4.83 -14.16
CA LEU A 103 14.93 5.92 -14.43
C LEU A 103 14.35 7.30 -14.06
N GLU A 104 13.05 7.38 -13.79
CA GLU A 104 12.36 8.58 -13.31
C GLU A 104 12.37 8.63 -11.78
N GLU A 105 12.04 9.79 -11.22
CA GLU A 105 11.82 9.92 -9.79
C GLU A 105 10.62 9.07 -9.35
N TYR A 106 10.77 8.37 -8.22
CA TYR A 106 9.72 7.50 -7.66
C TYR A 106 8.55 8.32 -7.13
N GLU A 107 8.81 9.56 -6.71
CA GLU A 107 7.85 10.46 -6.10
C GLU A 107 7.08 11.29 -7.14
N ILE A 108 5.88 11.70 -6.74
CA ILE A 108 5.01 12.52 -7.56
C ILE A 108 5.33 14.00 -7.30
N GLU A 109 5.47 14.77 -8.38
CA GLU A 109 5.61 16.23 -8.33
C GLU A 109 4.23 16.92 -8.28
N PRO A 110 4.11 18.12 -7.69
CA PRO A 110 2.86 18.90 -7.66
C PRO A 110 2.23 19.10 -9.05
N ASP A 111 3.04 19.43 -10.06
CA ASP A 111 2.58 19.68 -11.44
C ASP A 111 1.90 18.45 -12.06
N PHE A 112 2.23 17.24 -11.60
CA PHE A 112 1.56 16.04 -12.06
C PHE A 112 0.09 16.01 -11.66
N ILE A 113 -0.24 16.50 -10.46
CA ILE A 113 -1.62 16.57 -9.96
C ILE A 113 -2.46 17.49 -10.84
N ASP A 114 -1.90 18.63 -11.25
CA ASP A 114 -2.59 19.57 -12.14
C ASP A 114 -2.79 19.00 -13.54
N ARG A 115 -1.82 18.24 -14.06
CA ARG A 115 -1.99 17.49 -15.32
C ARG A 115 -3.11 16.47 -15.23
N VAL A 116 -3.14 15.67 -14.16
CA VAL A 116 -4.20 14.67 -13.92
C VAL A 116 -5.58 15.35 -13.85
N ARG A 117 -5.69 16.44 -13.10
CA ARG A 117 -6.93 17.24 -13.02
C ARG A 117 -7.33 17.80 -14.39
N ALA A 118 -6.39 18.36 -15.15
CA ALA A 118 -6.65 18.97 -16.46
C ALA A 118 -7.12 17.94 -17.51
N LEU A 119 -6.71 16.68 -17.36
CA LEU A 119 -7.19 15.56 -18.19
C LEU A 119 -8.61 15.08 -17.79
N GLY A 120 -9.21 15.65 -16.75
CA GLY A 120 -10.58 15.35 -16.33
C GLY A 120 -10.70 14.27 -15.26
N TYR A 121 -9.58 13.75 -14.74
CA TYR A 121 -9.58 12.79 -13.64
C TYR A 121 -10.01 13.44 -12.33
N GLY A 122 -10.86 12.74 -11.59
CA GLY A 122 -11.42 13.23 -10.34
C GLY A 122 -10.99 12.44 -9.11
N LEU A 123 -9.99 11.56 -9.23
CA LEU A 123 -9.31 10.88 -8.12
C LEU A 123 -7.92 10.42 -8.57
N LEU A 124 -6.89 10.73 -7.79
CA LEU A 124 -5.58 10.05 -7.89
C LEU A 124 -5.52 8.88 -6.90
N VAL A 125 -5.10 7.72 -7.36
CA VAL A 125 -4.73 6.59 -6.50
C VAL A 125 -3.28 6.22 -6.77
N THR A 126 -2.43 6.29 -5.75
CA THR A 126 -1.05 5.85 -5.85
C THR A 126 -0.90 4.43 -5.31
N VAL A 127 -0.02 3.63 -5.91
CA VAL A 127 0.24 2.24 -5.52
C VAL A 127 1.73 2.02 -5.42
N ASP A 128 2.18 1.53 -4.27
CA ASP A 128 3.59 1.26 -3.98
C ASP A 128 4.51 2.50 -4.08
N THR A 129 3.90 3.68 -3.94
CA THR A 129 4.59 4.96 -3.93
C THR A 129 3.65 6.04 -3.39
N GLY A 130 4.20 7.24 -3.16
CA GLY A 130 3.46 8.46 -2.88
C GLY A 130 3.55 8.91 -1.42
N THR A 131 3.91 8.05 -0.46
CA THR A 131 4.01 8.48 0.94
C THR A 131 5.10 9.53 1.15
N GLY A 132 6.20 9.44 0.38
CA GLY A 132 7.31 10.39 0.37
C GLY A 132 7.01 11.71 -0.35
N SER A 133 6.00 11.76 -1.23
CA SER A 133 5.71 12.88 -2.15
C SER A 133 5.06 14.08 -1.43
N HIS A 134 5.79 14.67 -0.48
CA HIS A 134 5.23 15.61 0.49
C HIS A 134 4.67 16.88 -0.14
N GLU A 135 5.33 17.40 -1.17
CA GLU A 135 4.89 18.59 -1.89
C GLU A 135 3.64 18.32 -2.72
N ALA A 136 3.59 17.20 -3.45
CA ALA A 136 2.40 16.82 -4.21
C ALA A 136 1.20 16.54 -3.32
N LEU A 137 1.40 15.88 -2.17
CA LEU A 137 0.30 15.66 -1.21
C LEU A 137 -0.19 16.98 -0.60
N ARG A 138 0.72 17.91 -0.28
CA ARG A 138 0.33 19.25 0.18
C ARG A 138 -0.46 19.99 -0.92
N HIS A 139 -0.03 19.90 -2.17
CA HIS A 139 -0.75 20.51 -3.29
C HIS A 139 -2.14 19.89 -3.50
N CYS A 140 -2.29 18.57 -3.29
CA CYS A 140 -3.60 17.94 -3.25
C CYS A 140 -4.46 18.56 -2.14
N GLU A 141 -3.94 18.63 -0.91
CA GLU A 141 -4.61 19.23 0.26
C GLU A 141 -5.06 20.68 -0.03
N GLU A 142 -4.16 21.54 -0.51
CA GLU A 142 -4.43 22.97 -0.76
C GLU A 142 -5.41 23.20 -1.92
N SER A 143 -5.32 22.40 -2.98
CA SER A 143 -6.19 22.54 -4.14
C SER A 143 -7.51 21.76 -4.02
N GLY A 144 -7.68 20.99 -2.94
CA GLY A 144 -8.82 20.09 -2.75
C GLY A 144 -8.87 18.92 -3.74
N PHE A 145 -7.76 18.58 -4.42
CA PHE A 145 -7.73 17.43 -5.31
C PHE A 145 -7.79 16.13 -4.49
N PRO A 146 -8.72 15.21 -4.79
CA PRO A 146 -8.83 13.97 -4.04
C PRO A 146 -7.69 12.98 -4.39
N ALA A 147 -7.02 12.46 -3.35
CA ALA A 147 -5.96 11.47 -3.51
C ALA A 147 -6.04 10.35 -2.45
N ILE A 148 -5.80 9.11 -2.88
CA ILE A 148 -5.56 7.95 -2.01
C ILE A 148 -4.13 7.47 -2.26
N VAL A 149 -3.33 7.35 -1.22
CA VAL A 149 -2.00 6.77 -1.26
C VAL A 149 -2.05 5.37 -0.67
N ILE A 150 -1.62 4.36 -1.44
CA ILE A 150 -1.49 2.97 -1.00
C ILE A 150 -0.03 2.60 -1.09
N ASP A 151 0.62 2.44 0.05
CA ASP A 151 2.07 2.34 0.11
C ASP A 151 2.50 1.59 1.39
N HIS A 152 3.74 1.12 1.43
CA HIS A 152 4.31 0.38 2.55
C HIS A 152 5.75 0.80 2.90
N HIS A 153 6.30 1.78 2.16
CA HIS A 153 7.60 2.37 2.48
C HIS A 153 7.60 3.03 3.88
N LEU A 154 8.79 3.08 4.49
CA LEU A 154 8.95 3.69 5.81
C LEU A 154 8.50 5.15 5.80
N SER A 155 7.57 5.47 6.70
CA SER A 155 7.06 6.82 6.84
C SER A 155 6.53 7.05 8.25
N GLN A 156 6.68 8.29 8.72
CA GLN A 156 6.04 8.77 9.94
C GLN A 156 4.87 9.70 9.64
N ARG A 157 4.54 9.91 8.36
CA ARG A 157 3.48 10.84 7.95
C ARG A 157 2.12 10.21 8.20
N CYS A 158 1.44 10.71 9.23
CA CYS A 158 -0.01 10.62 9.32
C CYS A 158 -0.60 11.90 8.71
N CYS A 159 -1.45 11.76 7.69
CA CYS A 159 -2.17 12.88 7.08
C CYS A 159 -3.63 12.90 7.54
N LYS A 160 -4.01 13.96 8.23
CA LYS A 160 -5.40 14.28 8.58
C LYS A 160 -5.95 15.34 7.62
N SER A 161 -6.08 14.95 6.36
CA SER A 161 -6.72 15.74 5.32
C SER A 161 -8.11 15.19 5.01
N GLU A 162 -9.04 16.08 4.66
CA GLU A 162 -10.37 15.68 4.19
C GLU A 162 -10.33 15.08 2.78
N ASN A 163 -9.35 15.46 1.95
CA ASN A 163 -9.23 15.08 0.54
C ASN A 163 -8.02 14.18 0.23
N VAL A 164 -7.14 13.93 1.20
CA VAL A 164 -6.03 12.99 1.06
C VAL A 164 -6.13 11.88 2.12
N VAL A 165 -6.00 10.63 1.68
CA VAL A 165 -5.98 9.46 2.56
C VAL A 165 -4.71 8.66 2.30
N ILE A 166 -3.96 8.33 3.36
CA ILE A 166 -2.73 7.54 3.26
C ILE A 166 -2.95 6.21 3.96
N LEU A 167 -2.91 5.13 3.20
CA LEU A 167 -2.88 3.76 3.67
C LEU A 167 -1.44 3.28 3.70
N ASN A 168 -0.88 3.20 4.90
CA ASN A 168 0.47 2.68 5.08
C ASN A 168 0.60 1.93 6.42
N PRO A 169 0.96 0.64 6.42
CA PRO A 169 1.07 -0.16 7.64
C PRO A 169 2.24 0.27 8.55
N ALA A 170 3.23 1.00 8.03
CA ALA A 170 4.34 1.54 8.82
C ALA A 170 3.97 2.79 9.62
N VAL A 171 2.83 3.43 9.30
CA VAL A 171 2.31 4.57 10.05
C VAL A 171 1.59 4.06 11.30
N SER A 172 1.92 4.60 12.45
CA SER A 172 1.18 4.34 13.70
C SER A 172 -0.03 5.26 13.78
N GLY A 173 -1.20 4.70 14.10
CA GLY A 173 -2.44 5.44 14.38
C GLY A 173 -2.52 5.96 15.81
#